data_AF-A0A921E166-F1
#
_entry.id   AF-A0A921E166-F1
#
_cell.length_a   1.000
_cell.length_b   1.000
_cell.length_c   1.000
_cell.angle_alpha   90.00
_cell.angle_beta   90.00
_cell.angle_gamma   90.00
#
_symmetry.space_group_name_H-M   'P 1'
#
loop_
_entity.id
_entity.type
_entity.pdbx_description
1 polymer ?
#
loop_
_entity_poly.entity_id
_entity_poly.type
_entity_poly.pdbx_seq_one_letter_code
_entity_poly.pdbx_strand_id
1 'polypeptide(L)'
;MSFSKQNSFDDRRQTSASAREAMLTRFRARPGNDDPTVQARQAERRAIIVAREERAKERETQRRLEAERLAAIAAAERAAEAARKAAEIEAAAERARLAQAKQKEERDARYAARKAKIKLRR
;
A
#
# COMPACT_ATOMS: atom_id res chain seq x y z
N MET A 1 -34.86 -17.96 -47.26
CA MET A 1 -34.85 -16.56 -46.81
C MET A 1 -33.53 -15.92 -47.22
N SER A 2 -33.55 -14.87 -48.03
CA SER A 2 -32.33 -14.25 -48.59
C SER A 2 -31.84 -13.12 -47.68
N PHE A 3 -30.65 -13.30 -47.09
CA PHE A 3 -29.98 -12.36 -46.19
C PHE A 3 -29.02 -11.40 -46.94
N SER A 4 -28.95 -11.45 -48.27
CA SER A 4 -27.94 -10.72 -49.06
C SER A 4 -28.33 -9.30 -49.50
N LYS A 5 -29.54 -8.85 -49.15
CA LYS A 5 -30.06 -7.51 -49.50
C LYS A 5 -29.91 -6.45 -48.40
N GLN A 6 -29.38 -6.84 -47.25
CA GLN A 6 -29.02 -5.93 -46.16
C GLN A 6 -27.49 -5.87 -46.14
N ASN A 7 -26.87 -4.75 -46.52
CA ASN A 7 -25.41 -4.55 -46.70
C ASN A 7 -24.84 -4.88 -48.10
N SER A 8 -25.49 -4.40 -49.16
CA SER A 8 -24.77 -4.27 -50.43
C SER A 8 -23.59 -3.29 -50.29
N PHE A 9 -22.62 -3.36 -51.20
CA PHE A 9 -21.49 -2.42 -51.21
C PHE A 9 -21.96 -0.97 -51.37
N ASP A 10 -23.00 -0.75 -52.17
CA ASP A 10 -23.58 0.56 -52.40
C ASP A 10 -24.26 1.12 -51.14
N ASP A 11 -24.96 0.28 -50.37
CA ASP A 11 -25.52 0.69 -49.07
C ASP A 11 -24.42 1.15 -48.10
N ARG A 12 -23.29 0.42 -48.05
CA ARG A 12 -22.13 0.80 -47.22
C ARG A 12 -21.48 2.11 -47.69
N ARG A 13 -21.41 2.33 -49.00
CA ARG A 13 -20.88 3.57 -49.57
C ARG A 13 -21.80 4.75 -49.26
N GLN A 14 -23.11 4.59 -49.43
CA GLN A 14 -24.10 5.64 -49.18
C GLN A 14 -24.18 5.99 -47.70
N THR A 15 -24.15 4.99 -46.81
CA THR A 15 -24.08 5.21 -45.35
C THR A 15 -22.78 5.91 -44.92
N SER A 16 -21.64 5.58 -45.52
CA SER A 16 -20.38 6.32 -45.25
C SER A 16 -20.45 7.77 -45.73
N ALA A 17 -21.05 8.01 -46.91
CA ALA A 17 -21.23 9.35 -47.45
C ALA A 17 -22.16 10.20 -46.57
N SER A 18 -23.32 9.66 -46.20
CA SER A 18 -24.27 10.35 -45.33
C SER A 18 -23.72 10.59 -43.93
N ALA A 19 -22.91 9.67 -43.39
CA ALA A 19 -22.23 9.87 -42.12
C ALA A 19 -21.21 11.03 -42.17
N ARG A 20 -20.44 11.15 -43.27
CA ARG A 20 -19.51 12.28 -43.47
C ARG A 20 -20.24 13.60 -43.61
N GLU A 21 -21.30 13.63 -44.40
CA GLU A 21 -22.15 14.82 -44.54
C GLU A 21 -22.77 15.22 -43.19
N ALA A 22 -23.29 14.26 -42.43
CA ALA A 22 -23.82 14.50 -41.08
C ALA A 22 -22.77 15.02 -40.10
N MET A 23 -21.51 14.56 -40.20
CA MET A 23 -20.41 15.09 -39.38
C MET A 23 -20.07 16.53 -39.77
N LEU A 24 -20.01 16.85 -41.07
CA LEU A 24 -19.71 18.19 -41.55
C LEU A 24 -20.84 19.18 -41.23
N THR A 25 -22.11 18.78 -41.35
CA THR A 25 -23.26 19.63 -40.98
C THR A 25 -23.27 19.90 -39.49
N ARG A 26 -23.03 18.89 -38.63
CA ARG A 26 -22.87 19.08 -37.18
C ARG A 26 -21.72 20.00 -36.82
N PHE A 27 -20.60 19.91 -37.53
CA PHE A 27 -19.45 20.77 -37.30
C PHE A 27 -19.76 22.23 -37.66
N ARG A 28 -20.41 22.47 -38.82
CA ARG A 28 -20.83 23.81 -39.25
C ARG A 28 -21.92 24.41 -38.36
N ALA A 29 -22.84 23.60 -37.87
CA ALA A 29 -23.93 24.02 -36.98
C ALA A 29 -23.49 24.17 -35.51
N ARG A 30 -22.23 23.87 -35.17
CA ARG A 30 -21.76 23.96 -33.79
C ARG A 30 -21.70 25.44 -33.37
N PRO A 31 -22.32 25.81 -32.24
CA PRO A 31 -22.20 27.17 -31.72
C PRO A 31 -20.74 27.50 -31.40
N GLY A 32 -20.35 28.75 -31.69
CA GLY A 32 -19.02 29.26 -31.40
C GLY A 32 -18.73 29.32 -29.89
N ASN A 33 -17.48 29.58 -29.54
CA ASN A 33 -17.09 29.71 -28.13
C ASN A 33 -17.69 30.94 -27.43
N ASP A 34 -18.16 31.91 -28.21
CA ASP A 34 -18.83 33.12 -27.72
C ASP A 34 -20.35 32.93 -27.52
N ASP A 35 -20.89 31.76 -27.86
CA ASP A 35 -22.28 31.44 -27.58
C ASP A 35 -22.51 31.34 -26.06
N PRO A 36 -23.52 32.03 -25.49
CA PRO A 36 -23.74 32.07 -24.06
C PRO A 36 -24.02 30.69 -23.46
N THR A 37 -24.63 29.77 -24.22
CA THR A 37 -24.89 28.41 -23.77
C THR A 37 -23.60 27.57 -23.69
N VAL A 38 -22.64 27.82 -24.58
CA VAL A 38 -21.32 27.17 -24.56
C VAL A 38 -20.50 27.70 -23.40
N GLN A 39 -20.52 29.02 -23.16
CA GLN A 39 -19.84 29.65 -22.03
C GLN A 39 -20.38 29.16 -20.69
N ALA A 40 -21.70 29.07 -20.53
CA ALA A 40 -22.33 28.54 -19.32
C ALA A 40 -21.87 27.10 -19.02
N ARG A 41 -21.88 26.21 -20.03
CA ARG A 41 -21.36 24.84 -19.87
C ARG A 41 -19.87 24.80 -19.53
N GLN A 42 -19.07 25.70 -20.10
CA GLN A 42 -17.65 25.79 -19.77
C GLN A 42 -17.45 26.27 -18.33
N ALA A 43 -18.21 27.26 -17.88
CA ALA A 43 -18.17 27.76 -16.51
C ALA A 43 -18.56 26.68 -15.50
N GLU A 44 -19.64 25.94 -15.75
CA GLU A 44 -20.06 24.79 -14.92
C GLU A 44 -18.98 23.71 -14.83
N ARG A 45 -18.39 23.34 -15.98
CA ARG A 45 -17.29 22.36 -16.00
C ARG A 45 -16.07 22.84 -15.22
N ARG A 46 -15.70 24.12 -15.35
CA ARG A 46 -14.60 24.72 -14.60
C ARG A 46 -14.89 24.69 -13.09
N ALA A 47 -16.11 25.04 -12.68
CA ALA A 47 -16.51 24.98 -11.27
C ALA A 47 -16.41 23.54 -10.71
N ILE A 48 -16.84 22.53 -11.47
CA ILE A 48 -16.70 21.12 -11.08
C ILE A 48 -15.23 20.71 -10.96
N ILE A 49 -14.37 21.15 -11.88
CA ILE A 49 -12.94 20.84 -11.85
C ILE A 49 -12.30 21.46 -10.60
N VAL A 50 -12.55 22.74 -10.34
CA VAL A 50 -12.05 23.44 -9.14
C VAL A 50 -12.50 22.72 -7.86
N ALA A 51 -13.79 22.38 -7.74
CA ALA A 51 -14.31 21.64 -6.59
C ALA A 51 -13.76 20.20 -6.46
N ARG A 52 -13.29 19.59 -7.56
CA ARG A 52 -12.60 18.29 -7.53
C ARG A 52 -11.16 18.45 -7.10
N GLU A 53 -10.48 19.49 -7.58
CA GLU A 53 -9.09 19.80 -7.20
C GLU A 53 -8.98 20.17 -5.72
N GLU A 54 -9.91 20.95 -5.18
CA GLU A 54 -9.97 21.28 -3.75
C GLU A 54 -10.11 20.02 -2.90
N ARG A 55 -11.10 19.16 -3.21
CA ARG A 55 -11.26 17.86 -2.54
C ARG A 55 -10.06 16.93 -2.71
N ALA A 56 -9.36 17.00 -3.84
CA ALA A 56 -8.15 16.21 -4.04
C ALA A 56 -7.02 16.70 -3.12
N LYS A 57 -6.80 18.02 -3.04
CA LYS A 57 -5.81 18.63 -2.15
C LYS A 57 -6.09 18.29 -0.69
N GLU A 58 -7.34 18.40 -0.24
CA GLU A 58 -7.74 18.02 1.12
C GLU A 58 -7.48 16.55 1.43
N ARG A 59 -7.81 15.63 0.49
CA ARG A 59 -7.53 14.21 0.70
C ARG A 59 -6.03 13.92 0.72
N GLU A 60 -5.24 14.62 -0.09
CA GLU A 60 -3.79 14.45 -0.09
C GLU A 60 -3.17 14.92 1.22
N THR A 61 -3.61 16.04 1.78
CA THR A 61 -3.12 16.50 3.09
C THR A 61 -3.49 15.52 4.19
N GLN A 62 -4.72 15.01 4.22
CA GLN A 62 -5.13 14.00 5.21
C GLN A 62 -4.32 12.71 5.07
N ARG A 63 -4.13 12.20 3.85
CA ARG A 63 -3.31 10.99 3.61
C ARG A 63 -1.87 11.17 4.07
N ARG A 64 -1.27 12.34 3.86
CA ARG A 64 0.10 12.63 4.34
C ARG A 64 0.17 12.61 5.86
N LEU A 65 -0.78 13.27 6.53
CA LEU A 65 -0.86 13.29 8.00
C LEU A 65 -1.08 11.89 8.58
N GLU A 66 -1.94 11.08 7.98
CA GLU A 66 -2.16 9.69 8.38
C GLU A 66 -0.91 8.82 8.17
N ALA A 67 -0.25 8.96 7.02
CA ALA A 67 0.99 8.24 6.73
C ALA A 67 2.11 8.60 7.71
N GLU A 68 2.26 9.88 8.05
CA GLU A 68 3.22 10.34 9.06
C GLU A 68 2.91 9.77 10.45
N ARG A 69 1.63 9.75 10.86
CA ARG A 69 1.20 9.14 12.12
C ARG A 69 1.51 7.64 12.17
N LEU A 70 1.17 6.91 11.11
CA LEU A 70 1.44 5.47 11.03
C LEU A 70 2.95 5.18 11.01
N ALA A 71 3.74 5.99 10.31
CA ALA A 71 5.19 5.88 10.31
C ALA A 71 5.79 6.12 11.70
N ALA A 72 5.29 7.12 12.44
CA ALA A 72 5.72 7.39 13.82
C ALA A 72 5.38 6.22 14.77
N ILE A 73 4.18 5.66 14.66
CA ILE A 73 3.77 4.49 15.45
C ILE A 73 4.66 3.29 15.13
N ALA A 74 4.86 2.98 13.85
CA ALA A 74 5.70 1.86 13.44
C ALA A 74 7.17 2.03 13.88
N ALA A 75 7.69 3.26 13.88
CA ALA A 75 9.04 3.53 14.38
C ALA A 75 9.15 3.30 15.91
N ALA A 76 8.15 3.70 16.68
CA ALA A 76 8.09 3.47 18.12
C ALA A 76 7.96 1.97 18.45
N GLU A 77 7.11 1.24 17.73
CA GLU A 77 6.93 -0.20 17.91
C GLU A 77 8.22 -0.98 17.62
N ARG A 78 8.94 -0.65 16.54
CA ARG A 78 10.21 -1.31 16.21
C ARG A 78 11.26 -1.16 17.30
N ALA A 79 11.40 0.03 17.88
CA ALA A 79 12.34 0.26 18.98
C ALA A 79 11.92 -0.53 20.23
N ALA A 80 10.63 -0.57 20.56
CA ALA A 80 10.11 -1.34 21.68
C ALA A 80 10.32 -2.85 21.49
N GLU A 81 10.08 -3.39 20.29
CA GLU A 81 10.35 -4.78 19.97
C GLU A 81 11.84 -5.12 20.04
N ALA A 82 12.71 -4.25 19.52
CA ALA A 82 14.15 -4.43 19.60
C ALA A 82 14.63 -4.47 21.06
N ALA A 83 14.12 -3.56 21.90
CA ALA A 83 14.42 -3.55 23.33
C ALA A 83 13.93 -4.81 24.05
N ARG A 84 12.73 -5.30 23.72
CA ARG A 84 12.20 -6.57 24.27
C ARG A 84 13.06 -7.76 23.89
N LYS A 85 13.44 -7.87 22.61
CA LYS A 85 14.32 -8.94 22.12
C LYS A 85 15.69 -8.90 22.78
N ALA A 86 16.28 -7.71 22.94
CA ALA A 86 17.55 -7.55 23.64
C ALA A 86 17.45 -7.99 25.11
N ALA A 87 16.40 -7.57 25.81
CA ALA A 87 16.17 -7.97 27.20
C ALA A 87 15.95 -9.49 27.34
N GLU A 88 15.26 -10.12 26.40
CA GLU A 88 15.06 -11.58 26.38
C GLU A 88 16.38 -12.33 26.17
N ILE A 89 17.23 -11.86 25.26
CA ILE A 89 18.55 -12.45 25.01
C ILE A 89 19.42 -12.36 26.26
N GLU A 90 19.48 -11.19 26.91
CA GLU A 90 20.24 -11.00 28.15
C GLU A 90 19.70 -11.90 29.28
N ALA A 91 18.38 -11.96 29.45
CA ALA A 91 17.77 -12.85 30.44
C ALA A 91 18.07 -14.33 30.17
N ALA A 92 18.09 -14.75 28.90
CA ALA A 92 18.47 -16.12 28.52
C ALA A 92 19.95 -16.39 28.79
N ALA A 93 20.84 -15.43 28.50
CA ALA A 93 22.26 -15.53 28.78
C ALA A 93 22.55 -15.66 30.28
N GLU A 94 21.88 -14.85 31.11
CA GLU A 94 21.99 -14.92 32.57
C GLU A 94 21.50 -16.27 33.12
N ARG A 95 20.36 -16.77 32.63
CA ARG A 95 19.88 -18.12 32.99
C ARG A 95 20.88 -19.21 32.62
N ALA A 96 21.50 -19.12 31.46
CA ALA A 96 22.52 -20.07 31.03
C ALA A 96 23.77 -20.00 31.91
N ARG A 97 24.25 -18.81 32.28
CA ARG A 97 25.37 -18.62 33.21
C ARG A 97 25.08 -19.24 34.58
N LEU A 98 23.89 -19.01 35.13
CA LEU A 98 23.48 -19.59 36.42
C LEU A 98 23.37 -21.12 36.34
N ALA A 99 22.85 -21.66 35.24
CA ALA A 99 22.79 -23.11 35.04
C ALA A 99 24.20 -23.74 34.96
N GLN A 100 25.13 -23.11 34.26
CA GLN A 100 26.52 -23.57 34.18
C GLN A 100 27.23 -23.50 35.54
N ALA A 101 26.99 -22.44 36.32
CA ALA A 101 27.53 -22.31 37.67
C ALA A 101 27.05 -23.48 38.57
N LYS A 102 25.74 -23.77 38.56
CA LYS A 102 25.17 -24.91 39.31
C LYS A 102 25.76 -26.25 38.87
N GLN A 103 25.89 -26.49 37.57
CA GLN A 103 26.50 -27.73 37.06
C GLN A 103 27.96 -27.88 37.50
N LYS A 104 28.70 -26.78 37.55
CA LYS A 104 30.08 -26.78 38.05
C LYS A 104 30.14 -27.13 39.54
N GLU A 105 29.30 -26.50 40.36
CA GLU A 105 29.19 -26.79 41.80
C GLU A 105 28.86 -28.28 42.05
N GLU A 106 27.90 -28.84 41.31
CA GLU A 106 27.57 -30.27 41.39
C GLU A 106 28.75 -31.16 41.00
N ARG A 107 29.48 -30.81 39.94
CA ARG A 107 30.66 -31.56 39.50
C ARG A 107 31.77 -31.50 40.54
N ASP A 108 32.02 -30.35 41.12
CA ASP A 108 33.05 -30.14 42.13
C ASP A 108 32.69 -30.89 43.43
N ALA A 109 31.41 -30.92 43.82
CA ALA A 109 30.92 -31.74 44.93
C ALA A 109 31.11 -33.25 44.69
N ARG A 110 30.80 -33.73 43.48
CA ARG A 110 31.04 -35.14 43.08
C ARG A 110 32.53 -35.48 43.11
N TYR A 111 33.39 -34.58 42.63
CA TYR A 111 34.83 -34.77 42.65
C TYR A 111 35.38 -34.82 44.08
N ALA A 112 34.93 -33.92 44.94
CA ALA A 112 35.30 -33.91 46.37
C ALA A 112 34.88 -35.21 47.07
N ALA A 113 33.64 -35.67 46.86
CA ALA A 113 33.14 -36.94 47.41
C ALA A 113 33.96 -38.15 46.92
N ARG A 114 34.29 -38.20 45.63
CA ARG A 114 35.16 -39.24 45.06
C ARG A 114 36.55 -39.23 45.69
N LYS A 115 37.16 -38.05 45.85
CA LYS A 115 38.49 -37.89 46.45
C LYS A 115 38.48 -38.33 47.92
N ALA A 116 37.46 -37.97 48.68
CA ALA A 116 37.28 -38.41 50.06
C ALA A 116 37.18 -39.95 50.16
N LYS A 117 36.40 -40.58 49.28
CA LYS A 117 36.29 -42.05 49.20
C LYS A 117 37.62 -42.73 48.88
N ILE A 118 38.43 -42.17 47.97
CA ILE A 118 39.76 -42.71 47.64
C ILE A 118 40.71 -42.59 48.83
N LYS A 119 40.69 -41.46 49.55
CA LYS A 119 41.51 -41.25 50.74
C LYS A 119 41.15 -42.22 51.87
N LEU A 120 39.87 -42.54 52.05
CA LEU A 120 39.42 -43.53 53.04
C LEU A 120 39.84 -44.97 52.69
N ARG A 121 40.10 -45.26 51.41
CA ARG A 121 40.47 -46.60 50.93
C ARG A 121 42.00 -46.83 50.89
N ARG A 122 42.80 -45.80 51.15
CA ARG A 122 44.27 -45.87 51.24
C ARG A 122 44.67 -45.86 52.71
#